data_AF-A0A925V7M0-F1
#
_entry.id   AF-A0A925V7M0-F1
#
_cell.length_a   1.000
_cell.length_b   1.000
_cell.length_c   1.000
_cell.angle_alpha   90.00
_cell.angle_beta   90.00
_cell.angle_gamma   90.00
#
_symmetry.space_group_name_H-M   'P 1'
#
loop_
_entity.id
_entity.type
_entity.pdbx_description
1 polymer ?
#
loop_
_entity_poly.entity_id
_entity_poly.type
_entity_poly.pdbx_seq_one_letter_code
_entity_poly.pdbx_strand_id
1 'polypeptide(L)'
;MHTQHNRTPMLTRVLVTLTTTLLAASACDTQDAGAARDTEADALLEEEDAVDAELEQLVTPARDPETRPDIEAPTDQLTLAVDPQAYNNDVGPFSEEHPAGLCGFGQAVQSIKCTGGYCDNLTLDCEPHGAEIVYGDGFLNYDISEENPDTFALCPADGMVDGVDCAGSNCDNLTVHCEYTDLARSNLCDWSGWFSEEQGWANVPLGTAVAGIQCSGRYCDRMNLYWCLMI
;
A
#
# COMPACT_ATOMS: atom_id res chain seq x y z
N MET A 1 -21.19 -58.71 -21.75
CA MET A 1 -20.89 -59.36 -20.46
C MET A 1 -19.96 -58.43 -19.68
N HIS A 2 -20.41 -57.29 -19.15
CA HIS A 2 -21.11 -57.08 -17.87
C HIS A 2 -20.38 -57.65 -16.65
N THR A 3 -19.60 -56.80 -15.97
CA THR A 3 -19.47 -56.82 -14.50
C THR A 3 -19.02 -55.44 -14.01
N GLN A 4 -19.99 -54.63 -13.60
CA GLN A 4 -19.78 -53.40 -12.84
C GLN A 4 -19.56 -53.77 -11.37
N HIS A 5 -18.49 -53.30 -10.75
CA HIS A 5 -18.34 -53.32 -9.30
C HIS A 5 -18.76 -51.98 -8.71
N ASN A 6 -19.93 -52.03 -8.09
CA ASN A 6 -20.55 -51.00 -7.28
C ASN A 6 -19.94 -51.09 -5.86
N ARG A 7 -19.30 -50.03 -5.36
CA ARG A 7 -19.00 -49.86 -3.93
C ARG A 7 -19.35 -48.44 -3.51
N THR A 8 -20.42 -48.36 -2.74
CA THR A 8 -20.95 -47.18 -2.07
C THR A 8 -20.06 -46.74 -0.90
N PRO A 9 -20.11 -45.45 -0.52
CA PRO A 9 -19.25 -44.86 0.51
C PRO A 9 -19.79 -45.11 1.94
N MET A 10 -18.86 -45.34 2.87
CA MET A 10 -19.09 -45.36 4.31
C MET A 10 -19.37 -43.93 4.81
N LEU A 11 -20.59 -43.73 5.30
CA LEU A 11 -21.08 -42.49 5.90
C LEU A 11 -20.59 -42.42 7.36
N THR A 12 -19.42 -41.82 7.61
CA THR A 12 -18.95 -41.55 8.98
C THR A 12 -19.68 -40.34 9.53
N ARG A 13 -20.64 -40.57 10.43
CA ARG A 13 -21.31 -39.54 11.22
C ARG A 13 -20.31 -38.92 12.21
N VAL A 14 -19.87 -37.70 11.95
CA VAL A 14 -19.18 -36.85 12.93
C VAL A 14 -20.24 -36.21 13.81
N LEU A 15 -20.31 -36.64 15.07
CA LEU A 15 -21.10 -36.00 16.12
C LEU A 15 -20.29 -34.79 16.62
N VAL A 16 -20.65 -33.57 16.19
CA VAL A 16 -20.09 -32.34 16.78
C VAL A 16 -20.91 -32.00 18.02
N THR A 17 -20.35 -32.26 19.20
CA THR A 17 -20.89 -31.77 20.48
C THR A 17 -20.63 -30.28 20.58
N LEU A 18 -21.69 -29.49 20.46
CA LEU A 18 -21.68 -28.04 20.68
C LEU A 18 -21.68 -27.78 22.20
N THR A 19 -20.50 -27.58 22.80
CA THR A 19 -20.36 -27.08 24.16
C THR A 19 -20.36 -25.55 24.14
N THR A 20 -21.52 -24.95 24.43
CA THR A 20 -21.66 -23.53 24.74
C THR A 20 -21.01 -23.26 26.11
N THR A 21 -19.83 -22.65 26.11
CA THR A 21 -19.26 -22.04 27.32
C THR A 21 -19.72 -20.58 27.39
N LEU A 22 -20.65 -20.33 28.32
CA LEU A 22 -20.98 -19.00 28.82
C LEU A 22 -19.76 -18.47 29.59
N LEU A 23 -19.07 -17.46 29.06
CA LEU A 23 -18.12 -16.66 29.84
C LEU A 23 -18.82 -15.40 30.32
N ALA A 24 -18.91 -15.32 31.65
CA ALA A 24 -19.52 -14.24 32.38
C ALA A 24 -18.73 -12.93 32.18
N ALA A 25 -19.48 -11.85 31.95
CA ALA A 25 -18.98 -10.49 32.10
C ALA A 25 -18.55 -10.29 33.56
N SER A 26 -17.26 -10.01 33.78
CA SER A 26 -16.78 -9.43 35.03
C SER A 26 -16.93 -7.92 34.92
N ALA A 27 -17.80 -7.37 35.75
CA ALA A 27 -17.91 -5.94 35.97
C ALA A 27 -16.62 -5.46 36.65
N CYS A 28 -15.89 -4.56 35.99
CA CYS A 28 -14.86 -3.78 36.66
C CYS A 28 -15.54 -2.63 37.42
N ASP A 29 -15.46 -2.78 38.73
CA ASP A 29 -15.74 -1.85 39.80
C ASP A 29 -14.96 -0.54 39.61
N THR A 30 -15.66 0.59 39.57
CA THR A 30 -15.05 1.94 39.61
C THR A 30 -15.38 2.58 40.95
N GLN A 31 -14.53 2.35 41.94
CA GLN A 31 -14.45 3.15 43.15
C GLN A 31 -13.06 3.76 43.31
N ASP A 32 -13.00 5.05 42.94
CA ASP A 32 -12.62 6.14 43.82
C ASP A 32 -11.29 6.01 44.59
N ALA A 33 -10.27 6.68 44.05
CA ALA A 33 -9.17 7.24 44.83
C ALA A 33 -8.71 8.54 44.17
N GLY A 34 -9.37 9.65 44.52
CA GLY A 34 -8.78 10.97 44.36
C GLY A 34 -7.54 11.12 45.24
N ALA A 35 -6.47 11.70 44.69
CA ALA A 35 -5.66 12.75 45.31
C ALA A 35 -4.36 12.96 44.53
N ALA A 36 -4.14 14.21 44.14
CA ALA A 36 -2.85 14.86 43.98
C ALA A 36 -1.95 14.40 42.81
N ARG A 37 -1.91 15.22 41.76
CA ARG A 37 -0.69 15.99 41.40
C ARG A 37 -0.97 16.97 40.25
N ASP A 38 -1.46 18.14 40.63
CA ASP A 38 -1.37 19.37 39.84
C ASP A 38 0.00 20.00 40.07
N THR A 39 1.00 19.72 39.22
CA THR A 39 2.21 20.53 38.93
C THR A 39 2.98 19.71 37.89
N GLU A 40 2.95 20.02 36.60
CA GLU A 40 3.99 20.82 35.92
C GLU A 40 3.54 21.04 34.46
N ALA A 41 2.61 21.97 34.24
CA ALA A 41 2.11 22.34 32.91
C ALA A 41 2.40 23.80 32.55
N ASP A 42 3.55 24.34 32.98
CA ASP A 42 3.84 25.78 32.88
C ASP A 42 5.33 26.07 32.60
N ALA A 43 5.91 25.44 31.58
CA ALA A 43 7.32 25.72 31.20
C ALA A 43 7.66 25.55 29.70
N LEU A 44 6.71 25.60 28.76
CA LEU A 44 7.00 25.45 27.32
C LEU A 44 6.36 26.52 26.42
N LEU A 45 6.19 27.76 26.92
CA LEU A 45 5.64 28.89 26.15
C LEU A 45 6.56 30.13 26.12
N GLU A 46 7.88 29.97 25.92
CA GLU A 46 8.80 31.12 25.78
C GLU A 46 9.86 30.95 24.66
N GLU A 47 9.55 30.33 23.52
CA GLU A 47 10.46 30.34 22.35
C GLU A 47 9.78 30.67 21.00
N GLU A 48 8.66 31.41 20.98
CA GLU A 48 8.02 31.84 19.72
C GLU A 48 8.34 33.29 19.27
N ASP A 49 9.04 34.09 20.08
CA ASP A 49 9.19 35.54 19.82
C ASP A 49 10.47 35.96 19.05
N ALA A 50 11.31 35.01 18.59
CA ALA A 50 12.61 35.35 17.97
C ALA A 50 12.68 35.20 16.44
N VAL A 51 11.65 34.66 15.78
CA VAL A 51 11.75 34.32 14.33
C VAL A 51 11.19 35.42 13.41
N ASP A 52 10.43 36.37 13.93
CA ASP A 52 9.82 37.45 13.12
C ASP A 52 10.76 38.61 12.77
N ALA A 53 11.99 38.66 13.32
CA ALA A 53 12.90 39.79 13.11
C ALA A 53 13.89 39.62 11.94
N GLU A 54 14.08 38.42 11.38
CA GLU A 54 14.98 38.22 10.22
C GLU A 54 14.25 38.17 8.86
N LEU A 55 12.92 37.99 8.83
CA LEU A 55 12.19 37.89 7.56
C LEU A 55 11.93 39.24 6.86
N GLU A 56 12.09 40.37 7.56
CA GLU A 56 11.91 41.71 6.98
C GLU A 56 13.10 42.21 6.14
N GLN A 57 14.26 41.53 6.16
CA GLN A 57 15.43 41.95 5.35
C GLN A 57 15.47 41.37 3.93
N LEU A 58 14.54 40.49 3.55
CA LEU A 58 14.49 39.92 2.18
C LEU A 58 13.47 40.59 1.25
N VAL A 59 12.77 41.63 1.72
CA VAL A 59 11.91 42.46 0.85
C VAL A 59 12.80 43.43 0.08
N THR A 60 13.35 42.97 -1.04
CA THR A 60 13.98 43.87 -2.01
C THR A 60 12.95 44.88 -2.53
N PRO A 61 13.27 46.18 -2.60
CA PRO A 61 12.34 47.18 -3.11
C PRO A 61 11.98 46.89 -4.57
N ALA A 62 10.69 46.99 -4.86
CA ALA A 62 10.13 46.89 -6.20
C ALA A 62 10.91 47.80 -7.17
N ARG A 63 11.52 47.18 -8.19
CA ARG A 63 12.13 47.92 -9.30
C ARG A 63 11.04 48.54 -10.17
N ASP A 64 11.32 49.77 -10.58
CA ASP A 64 10.58 50.65 -11.48
C ASP A 64 9.90 49.92 -12.67
N PRO A 65 8.62 50.18 -12.99
CA PRO A 65 7.89 49.49 -14.04
C PRO A 65 8.10 50.06 -15.47
N GLU A 66 9.14 50.83 -15.72
CA GLU A 66 9.34 51.45 -17.04
C GLU A 66 10.69 51.10 -17.66
N THR A 67 10.63 50.12 -18.58
CA THR A 67 11.42 49.95 -19.82
C THR A 67 11.73 48.46 -20.00
N ARG A 68 10.71 47.69 -20.39
CA ARG A 68 10.91 46.31 -20.86
C ARG A 68 11.14 46.36 -22.37
N PRO A 69 12.31 45.96 -22.89
CA PRO A 69 12.47 45.74 -24.33
C PRO A 69 11.52 44.62 -24.76
N ASP A 70 10.89 44.80 -25.92
CA ASP A 70 10.03 43.80 -26.56
C ASP A 70 10.84 42.54 -26.87
N ILE A 71 10.93 41.64 -25.88
CA ILE A 71 11.32 40.26 -26.11
C ILE A 71 10.09 39.62 -26.73
N GLU A 72 10.10 39.44 -28.04
CA GLU A 72 9.17 38.55 -28.74
C GLU A 72 9.22 37.21 -28.02
N ALA A 73 8.21 36.95 -27.20
CA ALA A 73 8.03 35.65 -26.58
C ALA A 73 8.01 34.65 -27.72
N PRO A 74 8.86 33.61 -27.68
CA PRO A 74 8.68 32.49 -28.59
C PRO A 74 7.27 31.99 -28.28
N THR A 75 6.35 32.18 -29.23
CA THR A 75 5.10 31.42 -29.29
C THR A 75 5.48 30.01 -29.71
N ASP A 76 6.30 29.36 -28.89
CA ASP A 76 6.41 27.93 -28.90
C ASP A 76 5.11 27.48 -28.26
N GLN A 77 4.17 27.10 -29.12
CA GLN A 77 2.97 26.47 -28.67
C GLN A 77 3.42 25.28 -27.86
N LEU A 78 3.27 25.39 -26.54
CA LEU A 78 3.28 24.24 -25.64
C LEU A 78 2.06 23.41 -26.05
N THR A 79 2.20 22.68 -27.14
CA THR A 79 1.41 21.52 -27.40
C THR A 79 1.69 20.63 -26.20
N LEU A 80 0.69 20.46 -25.35
CA LEU A 80 0.58 19.30 -24.47
C LEU A 80 0.44 18.06 -25.38
N ALA A 81 1.46 17.80 -26.19
CA ALA A 81 1.81 16.44 -26.50
C ALA A 81 2.30 15.91 -25.17
N VAL A 82 1.39 15.27 -24.44
CA VAL A 82 1.78 14.26 -23.45
C VAL A 82 2.76 13.38 -24.18
N ASP A 83 4.05 13.54 -23.89
CA ASP A 83 5.06 12.60 -24.34
C ASP A 83 4.66 11.27 -23.67
N PRO A 84 4.16 10.27 -24.42
CA PRO A 84 3.74 9.00 -23.84
C PRO A 84 4.95 8.17 -23.37
N GLN A 85 6.17 8.68 -23.52
CA GLN A 85 7.38 8.04 -23.04
C GLN A 85 7.78 8.62 -21.67
N ALA A 86 7.55 7.79 -20.64
CA ALA A 86 8.38 7.70 -19.44
C ALA A 86 8.26 8.84 -18.41
N TYR A 87 7.08 8.97 -17.81
CA TYR A 87 7.10 8.98 -16.35
C TYR A 87 7.37 7.52 -15.95
N ASN A 88 8.66 7.13 -15.86
CA ASN A 88 9.02 5.78 -15.42
C ASN A 88 8.67 5.67 -13.94
N ASN A 89 7.41 5.37 -13.67
CA ASN A 89 6.86 4.97 -12.38
C ASN A 89 7.23 3.51 -12.03
N ASP A 90 7.96 2.86 -12.93
CA ASP A 90 8.49 1.51 -12.75
C ASP A 90 9.55 1.50 -11.64
N VAL A 91 9.25 0.83 -10.54
CA VAL A 91 10.19 0.53 -9.47
C VAL A 91 10.64 -0.93 -9.61
N GLY A 92 11.86 -1.11 -10.10
CA GLY A 92 12.48 -2.42 -10.27
C GLY A 92 13.33 -2.54 -11.54
N PRO A 93 13.73 -3.77 -11.92
CA PRO A 93 13.44 -5.01 -11.22
C PRO A 93 14.12 -5.10 -9.83
N PHE A 94 13.45 -5.73 -8.87
CA PHE A 94 13.99 -6.05 -7.54
C PHE A 94 13.70 -7.51 -7.19
N SER A 95 14.52 -8.07 -6.29
CA SER A 95 14.51 -9.47 -5.86
C SER A 95 15.10 -9.58 -4.46
N GLU A 96 15.31 -10.78 -3.92
CA GLU A 96 16.01 -10.96 -2.63
C GLU A 96 17.45 -10.42 -2.63
N GLU A 97 18.07 -10.23 -3.81
CA GLU A 97 19.44 -9.72 -3.94
C GLU A 97 19.49 -8.19 -3.83
N HIS A 98 18.40 -7.54 -4.22
CA HIS A 98 18.17 -6.10 -4.14
C HIS A 98 16.76 -5.86 -3.60
N PRO A 99 16.56 -6.08 -2.29
CA PRO A 99 15.22 -6.15 -1.73
C PRO A 99 14.61 -4.75 -1.65
N ALA A 100 13.32 -4.69 -1.98
CA ALA A 100 12.42 -3.54 -1.96
C ALA A 100 12.16 -2.87 -3.31
N GLY A 101 10.89 -2.86 -3.70
CA GLY A 101 10.30 -1.85 -4.55
C GLY A 101 9.32 -1.03 -3.73
N LEU A 102 9.68 0.21 -3.43
CA LEU A 102 8.80 1.18 -2.76
C LEU A 102 8.42 2.28 -3.76
N CYS A 103 7.13 2.57 -3.83
CA CYS A 103 6.61 3.72 -4.55
C CYS A 103 7.05 5.03 -3.87
N GLY A 104 7.06 6.13 -4.63
CA GLY A 104 7.26 7.45 -4.05
C GLY A 104 6.09 7.87 -3.18
N PHE A 105 6.32 8.82 -2.27
CA PHE A 105 5.28 9.38 -1.41
C PHE A 105 4.03 9.81 -2.19
N GLY A 106 2.85 9.38 -1.74
CA GLY A 106 1.58 9.73 -2.37
C GLY A 106 1.32 8.97 -3.67
N GLN A 107 2.06 7.88 -3.91
CA GLN A 107 1.86 6.95 -5.01
C GLN A 107 1.52 5.56 -4.47
N ALA A 108 0.72 4.84 -5.24
CA ALA A 108 0.36 3.47 -4.93
C ALA A 108 0.64 2.57 -6.12
N VAL A 109 0.82 1.30 -5.81
CA VAL A 109 0.99 0.26 -6.82
C VAL A 109 -0.30 0.15 -7.64
N GLN A 110 -0.14 0.24 -8.97
CA GLN A 110 -1.20 0.00 -9.96
C GLN A 110 -0.98 -1.29 -10.73
N SER A 111 0.30 -1.62 -10.97
CA SER A 111 0.64 -2.84 -11.68
C SER A 111 1.84 -3.52 -11.05
N ILE A 112 1.88 -4.84 -11.15
CA ILE A 112 3.03 -5.65 -10.77
C ILE A 112 3.40 -6.54 -11.93
N LYS A 113 4.70 -6.68 -12.19
CA LYS A 113 5.25 -7.60 -13.17
C LYS A 113 6.16 -8.61 -12.50
N CYS A 114 5.89 -9.89 -12.76
CA CYS A 114 6.81 -10.98 -12.49
C CYS A 114 7.76 -11.17 -13.67
N THR A 115 9.05 -11.35 -13.39
CA THR A 115 10.08 -11.78 -14.34
C THR A 115 11.09 -12.70 -13.68
N GLY A 116 11.96 -13.34 -14.47
CA GLY A 116 12.79 -14.44 -13.96
C GLY A 116 11.97 -15.72 -13.75
N GLY A 117 12.64 -16.84 -13.50
CA GLY A 117 11.92 -18.10 -13.22
C GLY A 117 11.29 -18.04 -11.84
N TYR A 118 10.05 -18.50 -11.69
CA TYR A 118 9.32 -18.50 -10.41
C TYR A 118 9.06 -17.09 -9.84
N CYS A 119 8.84 -16.09 -10.69
CA CYS A 119 8.62 -14.71 -10.26
C CYS A 119 9.76 -14.13 -9.36
N ASP A 120 11.00 -14.58 -9.60
CA ASP A 120 12.21 -14.14 -8.87
C ASP A 120 12.43 -12.62 -8.86
N ASN A 121 12.01 -11.92 -9.92
CA ASN A 121 12.17 -10.48 -10.04
C ASN A 121 10.82 -9.79 -10.21
N LEU A 122 10.54 -8.84 -9.33
CA LEU A 122 9.36 -8.01 -9.36
C LEU A 122 9.66 -6.64 -9.96
N THR A 123 8.68 -6.04 -10.63
CA THR A 123 8.68 -4.62 -10.98
C THR A 123 7.31 -4.05 -10.64
N LEU A 124 7.26 -2.96 -9.90
CA LEU A 124 6.02 -2.24 -9.60
C LEU A 124 5.85 -1.10 -10.58
N ASP A 125 4.61 -0.78 -10.94
CA ASP A 125 4.24 0.47 -11.59
C ASP A 125 3.43 1.29 -10.58
N CYS A 126 3.96 2.45 -10.21
CA CYS A 126 3.46 3.29 -9.12
C CYS A 126 2.78 4.55 -9.65
N GLU A 127 1.48 4.72 -9.46
CA GLU A 127 0.80 5.96 -9.87
C GLU A 127 0.39 6.83 -8.68
N PRO A 128 0.42 8.16 -8.82
CA PRO A 128 -0.17 9.05 -7.83
C PRO A 128 -1.64 8.72 -7.59
N HIS A 129 -2.02 8.49 -6.33
CA HIS A 129 -3.42 8.23 -5.97
C HIS A 129 -4.21 9.52 -5.67
N GLY A 130 -3.54 10.68 -5.62
CA GLY A 130 -4.16 12.00 -5.46
C GLY A 130 -4.77 12.25 -4.07
N ALA A 131 -4.47 11.40 -3.10
CA ALA A 131 -4.91 11.52 -1.71
C ALA A 131 -3.91 12.34 -0.89
N GLU A 132 -4.38 12.94 0.20
CA GLU A 132 -3.49 13.46 1.23
C GLU A 132 -2.96 12.30 2.07
N ILE A 133 -1.63 12.25 2.21
CA ILE A 133 -0.97 11.26 3.08
C ILE A 133 -1.32 11.61 4.52
N VAL A 134 -1.89 10.65 5.25
CA VAL A 134 -2.18 10.83 6.68
C VAL A 134 -0.90 10.56 7.47
N TYR A 135 -0.12 11.61 7.70
CA TYR A 135 1.09 11.54 8.51
C TYR A 135 0.76 11.23 9.99
N GLY A 136 1.29 10.11 10.50
CA GLY A 136 1.20 9.76 11.93
C GLY A 136 0.82 8.31 12.19
N ASP A 137 0.17 7.67 11.22
CA ASP A 137 -0.18 6.25 11.26
C ASP A 137 0.87 5.50 10.44
N GLY A 138 1.86 4.93 11.13
CA GLY A 138 3.06 4.36 10.51
C GLY A 138 2.78 3.32 9.41
N PHE A 139 3.76 3.13 8.53
CA PHE A 139 3.75 2.08 7.49
C PHE A 139 3.41 0.72 8.11
N LEU A 140 2.46 0.02 7.48
CA LEU A 140 2.08 -1.33 7.90
C LEU A 140 2.67 -2.34 6.96
N ASN A 141 3.36 -3.32 7.54
CA ASN A 141 4.06 -4.35 6.80
C ASN A 141 3.44 -5.70 7.11
N TYR A 142 3.15 -6.47 6.06
CA TYR A 142 2.53 -7.78 6.17
C TYR A 142 3.36 -8.81 5.43
N ASP A 143 3.85 -9.81 6.15
CA ASP A 143 4.64 -10.89 5.57
C ASP A 143 3.73 -12.00 5.03
N ILE A 144 3.94 -12.39 3.78
CA ILE A 144 3.23 -13.49 3.11
C ILE A 144 4.22 -14.41 2.41
N SER A 145 3.90 -15.70 2.38
CA SER A 145 4.69 -16.73 1.69
C SER A 145 3.82 -17.95 1.41
N GLU A 146 4.16 -18.77 0.41
CA GLU A 146 3.48 -20.04 0.19
C GLU A 146 3.75 -21.06 1.32
N GLU A 147 4.83 -20.87 2.07
CA GLU A 147 5.23 -21.76 3.16
C GLU A 147 4.52 -21.41 4.48
N ASN A 148 3.89 -20.24 4.54
CA ASN A 148 3.22 -19.72 5.72
C ASN A 148 1.70 -19.93 5.68
N PRO A 149 1.01 -19.91 6.84
CA PRO A 149 -0.46 -19.92 6.86
C PRO A 149 -1.06 -18.70 6.16
N ASP A 150 -0.34 -17.57 6.18
CA ASP A 150 -0.73 -16.32 5.57
C ASP A 150 -0.17 -16.24 4.14
N THR A 151 -1.04 -16.53 3.18
CA THR A 151 -0.72 -16.49 1.74
C THR A 151 -1.18 -15.18 1.09
N PHE A 152 -1.78 -14.27 1.87
CA PHE A 152 -2.27 -12.98 1.39
C PHE A 152 -2.22 -11.92 2.48
N ALA A 153 -2.05 -10.68 2.05
CA ALA A 153 -2.07 -9.49 2.87
C ALA A 153 -3.03 -8.47 2.28
N LEU A 154 -3.82 -7.84 3.14
CA LEU A 154 -4.70 -6.73 2.78
C LEU A 154 -4.33 -5.53 3.64
N CYS A 155 -4.15 -4.37 3.01
CA CYS A 155 -4.05 -3.12 3.72
C CYS A 155 -5.36 -2.81 4.47
N PRO A 156 -5.32 -2.00 5.55
CA PRO A 156 -6.51 -1.49 6.23
C PRO A 156 -7.50 -0.79 5.29
N ALA A 157 -8.73 -0.54 5.75
CA ALA A 157 -9.80 0.00 4.91
C ALA A 157 -9.50 1.36 4.25
N ASP A 158 -8.57 2.11 4.80
CA ASP A 158 -8.07 3.43 4.39
C ASP A 158 -6.62 3.36 3.89
N GLY A 159 -6.10 2.14 3.68
CA GLY A 159 -4.75 1.90 3.18
C GLY A 159 -4.71 1.28 1.78
N MET A 160 -3.62 1.57 1.09
CA MET A 160 -3.26 1.01 -0.22
C MET A 160 -1.82 0.52 -0.21
N VAL A 161 -1.51 -0.39 -1.12
CA VAL A 161 -0.16 -0.94 -1.25
C VAL A 161 0.72 0.10 -1.93
N ASP A 162 1.78 0.53 -1.24
CA ASP A 162 2.80 1.46 -1.71
C ASP A 162 4.13 0.76 -1.96
N GLY A 163 4.27 -0.53 -1.65
CA GLY A 163 5.50 -1.25 -1.94
C GLY A 163 5.46 -2.74 -1.64
N VAL A 164 6.51 -3.43 -2.09
CA VAL A 164 6.75 -4.85 -1.81
C VAL A 164 8.24 -5.08 -1.62
N ASP A 165 8.62 -5.83 -0.57
CA ASP A 165 9.97 -6.37 -0.42
C ASP A 165 10.00 -7.87 -0.73
N CYS A 166 11.10 -8.31 -1.33
CA CYS A 166 11.42 -9.70 -1.55
C CYS A 166 12.44 -10.19 -0.53
N ALA A 167 12.21 -11.38 0.02
CA ALA A 167 13.17 -12.12 0.82
C ALA A 167 13.08 -13.62 0.51
N GLY A 168 14.04 -14.38 1.04
CA GLY A 168 14.16 -15.81 0.77
C GLY A 168 14.66 -16.10 -0.66
N SER A 169 14.44 -17.30 -1.19
CA SER A 169 15.00 -17.68 -2.50
C SER A 169 13.94 -17.57 -3.59
N ASN A 170 14.23 -16.86 -4.68
CA ASN A 170 13.28 -16.56 -5.75
C ASN A 170 12.10 -15.72 -5.25
N CYS A 171 12.36 -14.72 -4.39
CA CYS A 171 11.32 -13.85 -3.83
C CYS A 171 10.09 -14.60 -3.22
N ASP A 172 10.33 -15.71 -2.53
CA ASP A 172 9.28 -16.57 -1.96
C ASP A 172 8.67 -16.07 -0.64
N ASN A 173 9.32 -15.07 -0.03
CA ASN A 173 8.79 -14.34 1.12
C ASN A 173 8.59 -12.88 0.72
N LEU A 174 7.35 -12.43 0.72
CA LEU A 174 6.99 -11.06 0.37
C LEU A 174 6.62 -10.30 1.65
N THR A 175 7.16 -9.10 1.81
CA THR A 175 6.63 -8.12 2.76
C THR A 175 5.85 -7.08 1.97
N VAL A 176 4.54 -7.01 2.18
CA VAL A 176 3.66 -6.03 1.56
C VAL A 176 3.62 -4.78 2.42
N HIS A 177 3.99 -3.64 1.84
CA HIS A 177 3.92 -2.33 2.50
C HIS A 177 2.59 -1.67 2.19
N CYS A 178 2.04 -1.01 3.20
CA CYS A 178 0.80 -0.26 3.10
C CYS A 178 0.99 1.15 3.63
N GLU A 179 0.46 2.11 2.87
CA GLU A 179 0.36 3.52 3.26
C GLU A 179 -1.11 3.89 3.50
N TYR A 180 -1.35 4.64 4.59
CA TYR A 180 -2.66 5.21 4.92
C TYR A 180 -2.93 6.46 4.09
N THR A 181 -4.19 6.63 3.69
CA THR A 181 -4.64 7.78 2.90
C THR A 181 -5.95 8.34 3.44
N ASP A 182 -6.27 9.57 3.09
CA ASP A 182 -7.58 10.17 3.38
C ASP A 182 -8.71 9.67 2.46
N LEU A 183 -8.39 8.82 1.48
CA LEU A 183 -9.38 8.16 0.61
C LEU A 183 -9.98 6.94 1.29
N ALA A 184 -11.29 6.77 1.14
CA ALA A 184 -11.97 5.59 1.61
C ALA A 184 -11.97 4.50 0.54
N ARG A 185 -11.67 3.27 0.93
CA ARG A 185 -11.93 2.10 0.08
C ARG A 185 -13.44 1.93 -0.10
N SER A 186 -13.89 1.94 -1.34
CA SER A 186 -15.27 1.56 -1.65
C SER A 186 -15.47 0.05 -1.51
N ASN A 187 -16.72 -0.41 -1.55
CA ASN A 187 -17.02 -1.85 -1.60
C ASN A 187 -16.81 -2.46 -3.00
N LEU A 188 -16.38 -1.67 -3.99
CA LEU A 188 -16.08 -2.15 -5.34
C LEU A 188 -14.62 -2.59 -5.40
N CYS A 189 -14.40 -3.83 -5.02
CA CYS A 189 -13.11 -4.48 -5.06
C CYS A 189 -13.19 -5.83 -5.79
N ASP A 190 -12.10 -6.22 -6.43
CA ASP A 190 -11.99 -7.53 -7.05
C ASP A 190 -10.54 -8.00 -7.02
N TRP A 191 -10.35 -9.28 -7.36
CA TRP A 191 -9.04 -9.84 -7.59
C TRP A 191 -8.67 -9.72 -9.08
N SER A 192 -7.40 -9.44 -9.38
CA SER A 192 -6.91 -9.40 -10.77
C SER A 192 -7.00 -10.76 -11.47
N GLY A 193 -7.08 -11.84 -10.69
CA GLY A 193 -6.82 -13.19 -11.15
C GLY A 193 -5.33 -13.53 -11.05
N TRP A 194 -5.04 -14.83 -11.08
CA TRP A 194 -3.68 -15.35 -10.92
C TRP A 194 -2.80 -15.03 -12.15
N PHE A 195 -1.60 -14.55 -11.90
CA PHE A 195 -0.56 -14.30 -12.89
C PHE A 195 0.82 -14.73 -12.37
N SER A 196 1.79 -14.86 -13.28
CA SER A 196 3.17 -15.24 -13.02
C SER A 196 4.09 -14.58 -14.05
N GLU A 197 5.36 -14.99 -14.11
CA GLU A 197 6.34 -14.52 -15.10
C GLU A 197 5.95 -14.82 -16.55
N GLU A 198 4.96 -15.69 -16.77
CA GLU A 198 4.51 -16.11 -18.11
C GLU A 198 3.58 -15.08 -18.76
N GLN A 199 2.95 -14.18 -17.99
CA GLN A 199 1.94 -13.23 -18.46
C GLN A 199 2.45 -11.78 -18.50
N GLY A 200 3.55 -11.46 -17.81
CA GLY A 200 4.09 -10.10 -17.74
C GLY A 200 3.38 -9.24 -16.71
N TRP A 201 2.94 -8.04 -17.11
CA TRP A 201 2.28 -7.08 -16.21
C TRP A 201 0.85 -7.52 -15.86
N ALA A 202 0.55 -7.58 -14.57
CA ALA A 202 -0.81 -7.57 -14.05
C ALA A 202 -1.19 -6.12 -13.70
N ASN A 203 -2.18 -5.59 -14.42
CA ASN A 203 -2.66 -4.21 -14.27
C ASN A 203 -4.03 -4.23 -13.60
N VAL A 204 -4.30 -3.26 -12.72
CA VAL A 204 -5.64 -3.03 -12.17
C VAL A 204 -6.42 -2.00 -13.01
N PRO A 205 -7.76 -1.93 -12.90
CA PRO A 205 -8.53 -0.93 -13.64
C PRO A 205 -8.15 0.52 -13.27
N LEU A 206 -8.22 1.43 -14.24
CA LEU A 206 -7.98 2.86 -14.00
C LEU A 206 -8.93 3.42 -12.93
N GLY A 207 -8.39 4.27 -12.06
CA GLY A 207 -9.12 4.86 -10.93
C GLY A 207 -9.28 3.91 -9.74
N THR A 208 -8.63 2.75 -9.76
CA THR A 208 -8.53 1.85 -8.60
C THR A 208 -7.11 1.90 -8.04
N ALA A 209 -6.86 1.24 -6.92
CA ALA A 209 -5.52 1.04 -6.38
C ALA A 209 -5.39 -0.39 -5.85
N VAL A 210 -4.17 -0.93 -5.85
CA VAL A 210 -3.88 -2.19 -5.19
C VAL A 210 -4.02 -1.99 -3.68
N ALA A 211 -4.86 -2.80 -3.06
CA ALA A 211 -5.21 -2.78 -1.65
C ALA A 211 -4.72 -4.05 -0.92
N GLY A 212 -4.13 -4.99 -1.65
CA GLY A 212 -3.56 -6.20 -1.10
C GLY A 212 -2.98 -7.11 -2.17
N ILE A 213 -2.19 -8.08 -1.71
CA ILE A 213 -1.50 -9.05 -2.57
C ILE A 213 -1.70 -10.43 -1.99
N GLN A 214 -1.84 -11.40 -2.87
CA GLN A 214 -1.87 -12.81 -2.55
C GLN A 214 -0.85 -13.54 -3.42
N CYS A 215 -0.16 -14.53 -2.86
CA CYS A 215 0.70 -15.43 -3.62
C CYS A 215 0.39 -16.91 -3.33
N SER A 216 0.73 -17.77 -4.27
CA SER A 216 0.53 -19.22 -4.20
C SER A 216 1.44 -19.96 -5.17
N GLY A 217 1.40 -21.29 -5.13
CA GLY A 217 2.29 -22.11 -5.93
C GLY A 217 3.65 -22.23 -5.27
N ARG A 218 4.68 -22.63 -6.01
CA ARG A 218 6.00 -22.88 -5.41
C ARG A 218 6.82 -21.60 -5.55
N TYR A 219 7.47 -21.15 -4.47
CA TYR A 219 8.23 -19.89 -4.45
C TYR A 219 7.36 -18.66 -4.76
N CYS A 220 6.11 -18.65 -4.30
CA CYS A 220 5.12 -17.64 -4.66
C CYS A 220 5.02 -17.29 -6.16
N ASP A 221 5.27 -18.28 -7.04
CA ASP A 221 5.29 -18.10 -8.50
C ASP A 221 3.98 -17.63 -9.12
N ARG A 222 2.85 -17.76 -8.41
CA ARG A 222 1.55 -17.25 -8.84
C ARG A 222 1.06 -16.17 -7.89
N MET A 223 0.98 -14.95 -8.39
CA MET A 223 0.50 -13.77 -7.69
C MET A 223 -0.93 -13.41 -8.08
N ASN A 224 -1.61 -12.66 -7.22
CA ASN A 224 -2.96 -12.14 -7.45
C ASN A 224 -3.10 -10.81 -6.69
N LEU A 225 -3.58 -9.77 -7.35
CA LEU A 225 -3.71 -8.43 -6.77
C LEU A 225 -5.15 -8.19 -6.34
N TYR A 226 -5.35 -7.75 -5.10
CA TYR A 226 -6.64 -7.26 -4.64
C TYR A 226 -6.69 -5.76 -4.90
N TRP A 227 -7.62 -5.32 -5.74
CA TRP A 227 -7.76 -3.91 -6.08
C TRP A 227 -9.12 -3.38 -5.68
N CYS A 228 -9.18 -2.08 -5.41
CA CYS A 228 -10.40 -1.40 -5.00
C CYS A 228 -10.53 -0.03 -5.63
N LEU A 229 -11.75 0.37 -5.95
CA LEU A 229 -12.07 1.76 -6.26
C LEU A 229 -11.94 2.60 -4.97
N MET A 230 -11.14 3.66 -5.03
CA MET A 230 -10.92 4.62 -3.95
C MET A 230 -11.82 5.85 -4.16
N ILE A 231 -12.47 6.34 -3.10
CA ILE A 231 -13.47 7.43 -3.15
C ILE A 231 -13.32 8.45 -2.03
#